data_AF-A0A3N5AHQ9-F1
#
_entry.id   AF-A0A3N5AHQ9-F1
#
_cell.length_a   1.000
_cell.length_b   1.000
_cell.length_c   1.000
_cell.angle_alpha   90.00
_cell.angle_beta   90.00
_cell.angle_gamma   90.00
#
_symmetry.space_group_name_H-M   'P 1'
#
loop_
_entity.id
_entity.type
_entity.pdbx_description
1 polymer ?
#
loop_
_entity_poly.entity_id
_entity_poly.type
_entity_poly.pdbx_seq_one_letter_code
_entity_poly.pdbx_strand_id
1 'polypeptide(L)'
;MAIELLDERKAGRLLAVEDDAVVGFIAYFVLEAQPHALVAVHTVVEPGHEGRGIAGDLVSRFYEIAAEEGVAVVPLCPYAARWAAKHPERAPVAPGEVVDAAIAQLDRDSALW
;
A
#
# COMPACT_ATOMS: atom_id res chain seq x y z
N MET A 1 22.47 7.54 -5.04
CA MET A 1 21.26 7.54 -5.88
C MET A 1 20.10 7.43 -4.90
N ALA A 2 19.05 8.24 -5.10
CA ALA A 2 17.95 8.38 -4.16
C ALA A 2 16.71 7.72 -4.77
N ILE A 3 15.92 7.04 -3.94
CA ILE A 3 14.64 6.50 -4.36
C ILE A 3 13.58 7.57 -4.16
N GLU A 4 12.82 7.82 -5.22
CA GLU A 4 11.65 8.67 -5.19
C GLU A 4 10.38 7.82 -5.09
N LEU A 5 9.42 8.26 -4.26
CA LEU A 5 8.15 7.57 -4.08
C LEU A 5 7.03 8.38 -4.74
N LEU A 6 6.41 7.82 -5.77
CA LEU A 6 5.40 8.49 -6.60
C LEU A 6 4.05 7.80 -6.48
N ASP A 7 3.04 8.55 -6.02
CA ASP A 7 1.66 8.06 -5.96
C ASP A 7 0.95 8.22 -7.31
N GLU A 8 0.81 7.11 -8.03
CA GLU A 8 0.04 6.98 -9.26
C GLU A 8 -1.33 6.34 -9.01
N ARG A 9 -2.11 6.91 -8.09
CA ARG A 9 -3.42 6.39 -7.69
C ARG A 9 -4.40 6.10 -8.83
N LYS A 10 -4.30 6.82 -9.95
CA LYS A 10 -5.11 6.55 -11.16
C LYS A 10 -4.79 5.20 -11.81
N ALA A 11 -3.56 4.71 -11.62
CA ALA A 11 -3.10 3.40 -12.06
C ALA A 11 -3.13 2.36 -10.92
N GLY A 12 -3.62 2.72 -9.73
CA GLY A 12 -3.67 1.84 -8.56
C GLY A 12 -2.28 1.49 -8.02
N ARG A 13 -1.31 2.40 -8.11
CA ARG A 13 0.08 2.11 -7.73
C ARG A 13 0.76 3.24 -6.97
N LEU A 14 1.51 2.88 -5.94
CA LEU A 14 2.57 3.71 -5.36
C LEU A 14 3.90 3.15 -5.84
N LEU A 15 4.68 3.94 -6.57
CA LEU A 15 5.92 3.52 -7.22
C LEU A 15 7.13 3.93 -6.40
N ALA A 16 8.16 3.08 -6.39
CA ALA A 16 9.53 3.45 -6.05
C ALA A 16 10.33 3.58 -7.34
N VAL A 17 10.90 4.76 -7.56
CA VAL A 17 11.64 5.11 -8.78
C VAL A 17 13.09 5.41 -8.43
N GLU A 18 14.02 4.80 -9.13
CA GLU A 18 15.46 5.08 -9.07
C GLU A 18 15.98 5.23 -10.50
N ASP A 19 16.67 6.34 -10.79
CA ASP A 19 17.25 6.64 -12.12
C ASP A 19 16.24 6.45 -13.27
N ASP A 20 15.04 7.02 -13.13
CA ASP A 20 13.91 6.94 -14.07
C ASP A 20 13.34 5.52 -14.29
N ALA A 21 13.79 4.52 -13.52
CA ALA A 21 13.28 3.16 -13.56
C ALA A 21 12.41 2.86 -12.34
N VAL A 22 11.27 2.18 -12.55
CA VAL A 22 10.48 1.63 -11.45
C VAL A 22 11.22 0.43 -10.88
N VAL A 23 11.58 0.51 -9.60
CA VAL A 23 12.35 -0.52 -8.88
C VAL A 23 11.52 -1.21 -7.79
N GLY A 24 10.27 -0.79 -7.61
CA GLY A 24 9.30 -1.44 -6.75
C GLY A 24 7.97 -0.70 -6.76
N PHE A 25 6.92 -1.34 -6.24
CA PHE A 25 5.61 -0.71 -6.12
C PHE A 25 4.74 -1.38 -5.05
N ILE A 26 3.72 -0.65 -4.62
CA ILE A 26 2.51 -1.21 -4.00
C ILE A 26 1.38 -1.12 -5.01
N ALA A 27 0.74 -2.25 -5.31
CA ALA A 27 -0.56 -2.26 -5.97
C ALA A 27 -1.64 -2.06 -4.90
N TYR A 28 -2.55 -1.13 -5.16
CA TYR A 28 -3.60 -0.79 -4.22
C TYR A 28 -4.82 -0.23 -4.94
N PHE A 29 -5.93 -0.17 -4.21
CA PHE A 29 -7.14 0.53 -4.64
C PHE A 29 -7.71 1.38 -3.50
N VAL A 30 -8.61 2.30 -3.85
CA VAL A 30 -9.38 3.08 -2.87
C VAL A 30 -10.71 2.37 -2.63
N LEU A 31 -11.02 2.11 -1.36
CA LEU A 31 -12.30 1.56 -0.96
C LEU A 31 -13.43 2.55 -1.30
N GLU A 32 -14.40 2.10 -2.08
CA GLU A 32 -15.54 2.92 -2.51
C GLU A 32 -16.54 3.15 -1.36
N ALA A 33 -16.67 2.16 -0.47
CA ALA A 33 -17.54 2.24 0.70
C ALA A 33 -17.06 3.30 1.70
N GLN A 34 -18.00 3.83 2.48
CA GLN A 34 -17.68 4.69 3.62
C GLN A 34 -17.56 3.84 4.91
N PRO A 35 -16.57 4.13 5.78
CA PRO A 35 -15.50 5.11 5.58
C PRO A 35 -14.50 4.65 4.51
N HIS A 36 -13.97 5.61 3.74
CA HIS A 36 -12.95 5.33 2.73
C HIS A 36 -11.67 4.80 3.35
N ALA A 37 -10.91 4.03 2.57
CA ALA A 37 -9.64 3.45 2.97
C ALA A 37 -8.74 3.23 1.75
N LEU A 38 -7.42 3.20 1.98
CA LEU A 38 -6.45 2.73 0.99
C LEU A 38 -6.16 1.24 1.23
N VAL A 39 -6.34 0.41 0.21
CA VAL A 39 -6.25 -1.05 0.36
C VAL A 39 -5.03 -1.58 -0.39
N ALA A 40 -3.96 -1.93 0.34
CA ALA A 40 -2.74 -2.48 -0.24
C ALA A 40 -2.90 -3.98 -0.49
N VAL A 41 -2.90 -4.40 -1.76
CA VAL A 41 -3.12 -5.81 -2.16
C VAL A 41 -1.81 -6.55 -2.45
N HIS A 42 -0.82 -5.84 -2.99
CA HIS A 42 0.46 -6.45 -3.35
C HIS A 42 1.61 -5.46 -3.22
N THR A 43 2.80 -5.97 -2.88
CA THR A 43 4.03 -5.17 -2.76
C THR A 43 5.15 -5.93 -3.45
N VAL A 44 5.82 -5.26 -4.38
CA VAL A 44 6.88 -5.84 -5.23
C VAL A 44 8.11 -4.95 -5.17
N VAL A 45 9.27 -5.59 -5.20
CA VAL A 45 10.56 -4.93 -5.43
C VAL A 45 11.22 -5.68 -6.58
N GLU A 46 11.75 -4.94 -7.54
CA GLU A 46 12.38 -5.51 -8.72
C GLU A 46 13.64 -6.30 -8.35
N PRO A 47 13.95 -7.38 -9.10
CA PRO A 47 15.17 -8.14 -8.91
C PRO A 47 16.43 -7.25 -8.94
N GLY A 48 17.37 -7.52 -8.05
CA GLY A 48 18.60 -6.73 -7.89
C GLY A 48 18.42 -5.50 -6.99
N HIS A 49 17.21 -5.20 -6.54
CA HIS A 49 16.90 -4.09 -5.64
C HIS A 49 16.43 -4.58 -4.26
N GLU A 50 16.42 -5.90 -4.03
CA GLU A 50 16.03 -6.49 -2.75
C GLU A 50 17.04 -6.21 -1.63
N GLY A 51 16.59 -6.32 -0.37
CA GLY A 51 17.45 -6.12 0.80
C GLY A 51 17.85 -4.67 1.08
N ARG A 52 17.43 -3.73 0.23
CA ARG A 52 17.73 -2.29 0.34
C ARG A 52 16.71 -1.48 1.16
N GLY A 53 15.65 -2.11 1.67
CA GLY A 53 14.61 -1.45 2.48
C GLY A 53 13.41 -0.91 1.68
N ILE A 54 13.45 -0.94 0.34
CA ILE A 54 12.48 -0.32 -0.58
C ILE A 54 11.02 -0.67 -0.26
N ALA A 55 10.72 -1.97 -0.04
CA ALA A 55 9.36 -2.39 0.28
C ALA A 55 8.86 -1.79 1.61
N GLY A 56 9.74 -1.60 2.58
CA GLY A 56 9.43 -0.95 3.85
C GLY A 56 9.16 0.53 3.67
N ASP A 57 9.96 1.22 2.85
CA ASP A 57 9.78 2.64 2.53
C ASP A 57 8.48 2.88 1.75
N LEU A 58 8.13 1.98 0.83
CA LEU A 58 6.85 2.00 0.14
C LEU A 58 5.67 1.88 1.11
N VAL A 59 5.67 0.87 1.99
CA VAL A 59 4.57 0.68 2.94
C VAL A 59 4.51 1.83 3.93
N SER A 60 5.65 2.29 4.41
CA SER A 60 5.79 3.47 5.26
C SER A 60 5.12 4.69 4.63
N ARG A 61 5.48 5.02 3.38
CA ARG A 61 4.89 6.17 2.68
C ARG A 61 3.40 5.98 2.41
N PHE A 62 2.96 4.75 2.13
CA PHE A 62 1.55 4.45 1.92
C PHE A 62 0.69 4.77 3.15
N TYR A 63 1.18 4.42 4.35
CA TYR A 63 0.52 4.80 5.61
C TYR A 63 0.57 6.31 5.88
N GLU A 64 1.66 6.99 5.51
CA GLU A 64 1.74 8.45 5.61
C GLU A 64 0.71 9.15 4.72
N ILE A 65 0.55 8.71 3.46
CA ILE A 65 -0.48 9.23 2.56
C ILE A 65 -1.88 9.04 3.18
N ALA A 66 -2.18 7.84 3.69
CA ALA A 66 -3.46 7.58 4.32
C ALA A 66 -3.70 8.46 5.56
N ALA A 67 -2.67 8.69 6.37
CA ALA A 67 -2.73 9.56 7.54
C ALA A 67 -2.92 11.03 7.16
N GLU A 68 -2.23 11.52 6.12
CA GLU A 68 -2.41 12.86 5.53
C GLU A 68 -3.86 13.08 5.05
N GLU A 69 -4.49 12.02 4.53
CA GLU A 69 -5.88 12.02 4.05
C GLU A 69 -6.92 11.71 5.14
N GLY A 70 -6.49 11.32 6.33
CA GLY A 70 -7.39 10.95 7.43
C GLY A 70 -8.19 9.66 7.18
N VAL A 71 -7.68 8.75 6.34
CA VAL A 71 -8.32 7.46 6.01
C VAL A 71 -7.52 6.29 6.58
N ALA A 72 -8.19 5.13 6.72
CA ALA A 72 -7.53 3.92 7.17
C ALA A 72 -6.72 3.26 6.03
N VAL A 73 -5.76 2.42 6.40
CA VAL A 73 -5.11 1.47 5.48
C VAL A 73 -5.58 0.06 5.80
N VAL A 74 -6.01 -0.67 4.77
CA VAL A 74 -6.24 -2.12 4.86
C VAL A 74 -5.11 -2.86 4.16
N PRO A 75 -4.18 -3.50 4.90
CA PRO A 75 -3.03 -4.18 4.31
C PRO A 75 -3.35 -5.65 3.99
N LEU A 76 -4.04 -5.91 2.87
CA LEU A 76 -4.33 -7.29 2.43
C LEU A 76 -3.07 -8.04 1.96
N CYS A 77 -2.05 -7.31 1.49
CA CYS A 77 -0.74 -7.87 1.21
C CYS A 77 -0.08 -8.41 2.49
N PRO A 78 0.38 -9.68 2.52
CA PRO A 78 1.06 -10.24 3.70
C PRO A 78 2.31 -9.46 4.12
N TYR A 79 3.04 -8.86 3.16
CA TYR A 79 4.19 -8.03 3.48
C TYR A 79 3.78 -6.77 4.24
N ALA A 80 2.81 -6.02 3.70
CA ALA A 80 2.30 -4.81 4.33
C ALA A 80 1.68 -5.11 5.72
N ALA A 81 0.93 -6.20 5.86
CA ALA A 81 0.37 -6.63 7.13
C ALA A 81 1.47 -6.92 8.17
N ARG A 82 2.53 -7.63 7.77
CA ARG A 82 3.68 -7.93 8.64
C ARG A 82 4.46 -6.67 9.00
N TRP A 83 4.59 -5.72 8.08
CA TRP A 83 5.21 -4.43 8.34
C TRP A 83 4.38 -3.64 9.36
N ALA A 84 3.07 -3.52 9.15
CA ALA A 84 2.15 -2.81 10.03
C ALA A 84 2.19 -3.36 11.47
N ALA A 85 2.20 -4.69 11.62
CA ALA A 85 2.32 -5.34 12.94
C ALA A 85 3.61 -5.00 13.70
N LYS A 86 4.68 -4.61 13.00
CA LYS A 86 5.95 -4.17 13.61
C LYS A 86 6.00 -2.66 13.89
N HIS A 87 5.07 -1.89 13.32
CA HIS A 87 5.01 -0.44 13.39
C HIS A 87 3.63 0.07 13.83
N PRO A 88 3.08 -0.40 14.96
CA PRO A 88 1.71 -0.06 15.39
C PRO A 88 1.49 1.45 15.62
N GLU A 89 2.56 2.20 15.91
CA GLU A 89 2.54 3.65 16.08
C GLU A 89 2.35 4.43 14.78
N ARG A 90 2.68 3.81 13.64
CA ARG A 90 2.56 4.40 12.29
C ARG A 90 1.45 3.75 11.47
N ALA A 91 1.14 2.51 11.79
CA ALA A 91 0.14 1.69 11.12
C ALA A 91 -0.98 1.30 12.08
N PRO A 92 -1.90 2.23 12.39
CA PRO A 92 -3.06 1.90 13.20
C PRO A 92 -3.89 0.81 12.50
N VAL A 93 -4.48 -0.06 13.31
CA VAL A 93 -5.34 -1.15 12.84
C VAL A 93 -6.63 -0.56 12.28
N ALA A 94 -6.99 -0.93 11.05
CA ALA A 94 -8.26 -0.54 10.46
C ALA A 94 -9.45 -1.18 11.21
N PRO A 95 -10.60 -0.51 11.32
CA PRO A 95 -11.82 -1.11 11.86
C PRO A 95 -12.21 -2.36 11.06
N GLY A 96 -12.75 -3.37 11.75
CA GLY A 96 -13.09 -4.66 11.15
C GLY A 96 -14.06 -4.53 9.98
N GLU A 97 -15.08 -3.68 10.11
CA GLU A 97 -16.06 -3.45 9.04
C GLU A 97 -15.44 -2.85 7.76
N VAL A 98 -14.34 -2.10 7.88
CA VAL A 98 -13.61 -1.52 6.75
C VAL A 98 -12.79 -2.60 6.04
N VAL A 99 -12.18 -3.50 6.83
CA VAL A 99 -11.47 -4.66 6.30
C VAL A 99 -12.41 -5.58 5.53
N ASP A 100 -13.58 -5.88 6.10
CA ASP A 100 -14.59 -6.72 5.46
C ASP A 100 -15.09 -6.10 4.14
N ALA A 101 -15.33 -4.79 4.12
CA ALA A 101 -15.74 -4.06 2.91
C ALA A 101 -14.65 -4.06 1.83
N ALA A 102 -13.38 -3.92 2.21
CA ALA A 102 -12.25 -4.01 1.30
C ALA A 102 -12.12 -5.39 0.65
N ILE A 103 -12.24 -6.47 1.44
CA ILE A 103 -12.24 -7.84 0.92
C ILE A 103 -13.41 -8.04 -0.05
N ALA A 104 -14.61 -7.61 0.34
CA ALA A 104 -15.79 -7.73 -0.51
C ALA A 104 -15.66 -6.96 -1.84
N GLN A 105 -14.94 -5.82 -1.86
CA GLN A 105 -14.66 -5.08 -3.09
C GLN A 105 -13.66 -5.83 -3.97
N LEU A 106 -12.57 -6.34 -3.39
CA LEU A 106 -11.56 -7.12 -4.11
C LEU A 106 -12.17 -8.39 -4.74
N ASP A 107 -13.06 -9.07 -4.03
CA ASP A 107 -13.74 -10.28 -4.54
C ASP A 107 -14.67 -9.99 -5.73
N ARG A 108 -15.22 -8.78 -5.83
CA ARG A 108 -16.09 -8.36 -6.94
C ARG A 108 -15.32 -7.94 -8.18
N ASP A 109 -14.08 -7.48 -8.01
CA ASP A 109 -13.24 -7.01 -9.10
C ASP A 109 -11.81 -7.53 -8.93
N SER A 110 -11.54 -8.67 -9.58
CA SER A 110 -10.22 -9.28 -9.58
C SER A 110 -9.18 -8.47 -10.36
N ALA A 111 -9.57 -7.43 -11.12
CA ALA A 111 -8.64 -6.51 -11.76
C ALA A 111 -7.98 -5.55 -10.76
N LEU A 112 -8.45 -5.52 -9.51
CA LEU A 112 -7.84 -4.76 -8.41
C LEU A 112 -6.62 -5.47 -7.79
N TRP A 113 -6.21 -6.63 -8.32
CA TRP A 113 -4.96 -7.33 -7.99
C TRP A 113 -3.78 -6.86 -8.83
#